data_AF-A0A543D0L4-F1
#
_entry.id   AF-A0A543D0L4-F1
#
_cell.length_a   1.000
_cell.length_b   1.000
_cell.length_c   1.000
_cell.angle_alpha   90.00
_cell.angle_beta   90.00
_cell.angle_gamma   90.00
#
_symmetry.space_group_name_H-M   'P 1'
#
loop_
_entity.id
_entity.type
_entity.pdbx_description
1 polymer ?
#
loop_
_entity_poly.entity_id
_entity_poly.type
_entity_poly.pdbx_seq_one_letter_code
_entity_poly.pdbx_strand_id
1 'polypeptide(L)'
;MTGSSTVVRVRPRPAMGPWIPAAAARVALGVVGVLLCLERLPPGFVLVAGLGLLGAAVAVPRWATAWVLLLLLAGTQLRELPSAQDGRFYLLLAGLHLVHVLAAQALALPWRGRVQLAVLRRPLLRFVAVQVPVQATAFAALALLAPGPDGAAPFVLPVAGVAGGAALVAVTVVLIVPLLRERIAGPGDS
;
A
#
# COMPACT_ATOMS: atom_id res chain seq x y z
N MET A 1 0.32 -44.06 51.12
CA MET A 1 0.94 -42.95 50.36
C MET A 1 0.54 -43.11 48.90
N THR A 2 -0.57 -42.49 48.50
CA THR A 2 -1.11 -42.57 47.14
C THR A 2 -0.53 -41.42 46.32
N GLY A 3 0.36 -41.75 45.39
CA GLY A 3 0.98 -40.77 44.49
C GLY A 3 -0.04 -40.20 43.50
N SER A 4 -0.34 -38.92 43.61
CA SER A 4 -1.12 -38.19 42.61
C SER A 4 -0.25 -37.93 41.38
N SER A 5 -0.35 -38.82 40.39
CA SER A 5 0.24 -38.61 39.06
C SER A 5 -0.52 -37.51 38.33
N THR A 6 0.09 -36.33 38.27
CA THR A 6 -0.44 -35.16 37.55
C THR A 6 -0.39 -35.43 36.05
N VAL A 7 -1.55 -35.67 35.44
CA VAL A 7 -1.66 -35.82 33.98
C VAL A 7 -1.43 -34.45 33.34
N VAL A 8 -0.22 -34.22 32.83
CA VAL A 8 0.10 -33.04 32.03
C VAL A 8 -0.64 -33.17 30.70
N ARG A 9 -1.77 -32.47 30.54
CA ARG A 9 -2.45 -32.37 29.24
C ARG A 9 -1.57 -31.56 28.30
N VAL A 10 -0.95 -32.22 27.34
CA VAL A 10 -0.30 -31.58 26.19
C VAL A 10 -1.40 -30.86 25.40
N ARG A 11 -1.47 -29.53 25.49
CA ARG A 11 -2.38 -28.75 24.65
C ARG A 11 -1.95 -28.94 23.19
N PRO A 12 -2.87 -29.25 22.27
CA PRO A 12 -2.56 -29.34 20.85
C PRO A 12 -1.96 -28.00 20.41
N ARG A 13 -0.77 -28.03 19.79
CA ARG A 13 -0.17 -26.82 19.22
C ARG A 13 -1.15 -26.27 18.18
N PRO A 14 -1.43 -24.95 18.18
CA PRO A 14 -2.28 -24.36 17.16
C PRO A 14 -1.71 -24.69 15.79
N ALA A 15 -2.54 -25.19 14.88
CA ALA A 15 -2.13 -25.51 13.52
C ALA A 15 -1.68 -24.21 12.83
N MET A 16 -0.37 -23.99 12.81
CA MET A 16 0.20 -22.79 12.20
C MET A 16 0.25 -23.02 10.68
N GLY A 17 -0.47 -22.19 9.93
CA GLY A 17 -0.53 -22.26 8.47
C GLY A 17 0.82 -22.01 7.77
N PRO A 18 0.85 -21.86 6.44
CA PRO A 18 2.09 -21.74 5.68
C PRO A 18 2.89 -20.50 6.09
N TRP A 19 4.22 -20.67 6.09
CA TRP A 19 5.19 -19.66 6.48
C TRP A 19 5.96 -19.16 5.27
N ILE A 20 6.30 -17.87 5.28
CA ILE A 20 7.20 -17.28 4.29
C ILE A 20 8.40 -16.62 5.00
N PRO A 21 9.56 -16.51 4.34
CA PRO A 21 10.67 -15.71 4.83
C PRO A 21 10.25 -14.24 4.97
N ALA A 22 10.60 -13.59 6.08
CA ALA A 22 10.34 -12.17 6.28
C ALA A 22 11.03 -11.29 5.21
N ALA A 23 12.14 -11.77 4.64
CA ALA A 23 12.81 -11.16 3.49
C ALA A 23 11.91 -11.01 2.24
N ALA A 24 10.83 -11.78 2.11
CA ALA A 24 9.92 -11.71 0.96
C ALA A 24 9.34 -10.29 0.76
N ALA A 25 9.00 -9.57 1.83
CA ALA A 25 8.49 -8.20 1.74
C ALA A 25 9.53 -7.23 1.17
N ARG A 26 10.81 -7.41 1.50
CA ARG A 26 11.91 -6.57 1.02
C ARG A 26 12.32 -6.91 -0.41
N VAL A 27 12.25 -8.19 -0.79
CA VAL A 27 12.41 -8.61 -2.19
C VAL A 27 11.29 -8.01 -3.04
N ALA A 28 10.03 -8.09 -2.59
CA ALA A 28 8.91 -7.46 -3.27
C ALA A 28 9.09 -5.94 -3.39
N LEU A 29 9.53 -5.26 -2.32
CA LEU A 29 9.86 -3.84 -2.35
C LEU A 29 10.92 -3.53 -3.42
N GLY A 30 12.00 -4.31 -3.45
CA GLY A 30 13.07 -4.16 -4.43
C GLY A 30 12.57 -4.34 -5.87
N VAL A 31 11.81 -5.41 -6.14
CA VAL A 31 11.26 -5.67 -7.49
C VAL A 31 10.33 -4.55 -7.94
N VAL A 32 9.34 -4.19 -7.13
CA VAL A 32 8.39 -3.12 -7.47
C VAL A 32 9.10 -1.78 -7.64
N GLY A 33 10.02 -1.46 -6.73
CA GLY A 33 10.80 -0.23 -6.79
C GLY A 33 11.67 -0.13 -8.04
N VAL A 34 12.33 -1.22 -8.44
CA VAL A 34 13.15 -1.26 -9.66
C VAL A 34 12.27 -1.00 -10.89
N LEU A 35 11.13 -1.69 -10.99
CA LEU A 35 10.20 -1.50 -12.10
C LEU A 35 9.71 -0.05 -12.19
N LEU A 36 9.34 0.57 -11.07
CA LEU A 36 8.91 1.96 -11.04
C LEU A 36 10.04 2.93 -11.39
N CYS A 37 11.27 2.68 -10.92
CA CYS A 37 12.42 3.52 -11.26
C CYS A 37 12.72 3.46 -12.76
N LEU A 38 12.70 2.27 -13.35
CA LEU A 38 12.95 2.09 -14.78
C LEU A 38 11.86 2.70 -15.65
N GLU A 39 10.61 2.62 -15.22
CA GLU A 39 9.48 3.21 -15.95
C GLU A 39 9.46 4.74 -15.87
N ARG A 40 9.83 5.32 -14.71
CA ARG A 40 9.60 6.76 -14.44
C ARG A 40 10.82 7.65 -14.47
N LEU A 41 12.00 7.12 -14.16
CA LEU A 41 13.19 7.95 -14.03
C LEU A 41 13.94 7.98 -15.37
N PRO A 42 14.27 9.18 -15.89
CA PRO A 42 15.07 9.27 -17.09
C PRO A 42 16.47 8.67 -16.87
N PRO A 43 17.09 8.09 -17.91
CA PRO A 43 18.43 7.53 -17.80
C PRO A 43 19.44 8.60 -17.37
N GLY A 44 20.44 8.19 -16.58
CA GLY A 44 21.49 9.07 -16.06
C GLY A 44 21.46 9.19 -14.54
N PHE A 45 21.86 10.36 -14.02
CA PHE A 45 22.05 10.58 -12.58
C PHE A 45 20.79 10.31 -11.75
N VAL A 46 19.61 10.74 -12.23
CA VAL A 46 18.35 10.59 -11.48
C VAL A 46 17.97 9.13 -11.30
N LEU A 47 18.08 8.30 -12.34
CA LEU A 47 17.83 6.86 -12.25
C LEU A 47 18.82 6.19 -11.27
N VAL A 48 20.11 6.52 -11.36
CA VAL A 48 21.12 5.97 -10.44
C VAL A 48 20.82 6.37 -8.99
N ALA A 49 20.46 7.63 -8.75
CA ALA A 49 20.07 8.11 -7.44
C ALA A 49 18.81 7.38 -6.91
N GLY A 50 17.78 7.20 -7.76
CA GLY A 50 16.57 6.46 -7.41
C GLY A 50 16.84 4.99 -7.05
N LEU A 51 17.65 4.30 -7.86
CA LEU A 51 18.07 2.92 -7.58
C LEU A 51 18.96 2.82 -6.33
N GLY A 52 19.81 3.81 -6.08
CA GLY A 52 20.61 3.91 -4.85
C GLY A 52 19.73 4.10 -3.61
N LEU A 53 18.73 4.98 -3.67
CA LEU A 53 17.74 5.17 -2.61
C LEU A 53 16.93 3.89 -2.35
N LEU A 54 16.54 3.18 -3.41
CA LEU A 54 15.87 1.90 -3.31
C LEU A 54 16.75 0.84 -2.65
N GLY A 55 18.00 0.73 -3.10
CA GLY A 55 18.98 -0.19 -2.52
C GLY A 55 19.17 0.07 -1.03
N ALA A 56 19.29 1.34 -0.64
CA ALA A 56 19.35 1.75 0.77
C ALA A 56 18.07 1.36 1.54
N ALA A 57 16.89 1.61 0.96
CA ALA A 57 15.60 1.28 1.57
C ALA A 57 15.40 -0.23 1.78
N VAL A 58 15.89 -1.06 0.85
CA VAL A 58 15.81 -2.53 0.94
C VAL A 58 16.83 -3.09 1.94
N ALA A 59 18.07 -2.60 1.90
CA ALA A 59 19.15 -3.11 2.74
C ALA A 59 18.98 -2.69 4.20
N VAL A 60 18.66 -1.43 4.44
CA VAL A 60 18.49 -0.84 5.76
C VAL A 60 17.17 -0.08 5.76
N PRO A 61 16.03 -0.75 6.01
CA PRO A 61 14.74 -0.08 6.03
C PRO A 61 14.78 0.98 7.13
N ARG A 62 14.95 2.21 6.69
CA ARG A 62 14.92 3.43 7.48
C ARG A 62 13.81 4.28 6.92
N TRP A 63 13.05 4.88 7.83
CA TRP A 63 11.84 5.61 7.48
C TRP A 63 12.10 6.68 6.41
N ALA A 64 13.24 7.38 6.43
CA ALA A 64 13.52 8.42 5.43
C ALA A 64 13.71 7.90 3.99
N THR A 65 14.44 6.80 3.77
CA THR A 65 14.92 6.40 2.43
C THR A 65 13.80 6.05 1.45
N ALA A 66 12.83 5.22 1.88
CA ALA A 66 11.67 4.87 1.07
C ALA A 66 10.79 6.09 0.78
N TRP A 67 10.68 7.03 1.72
CA TRP A 67 9.87 8.23 1.55
C TRP A 67 10.51 9.22 0.59
N VAL A 68 11.83 9.39 0.64
CA VAL A 68 12.55 10.20 -0.36
C VAL A 68 12.38 9.60 -1.76
N LEU A 69 12.44 8.27 -1.90
CA LEU A 69 12.14 7.60 -3.16
C LEU A 69 10.70 7.84 -3.63
N LEU A 70 9.71 7.73 -2.74
CA LEU A 70 8.30 8.01 -3.05
C LEU A 70 8.12 9.46 -3.52
N LEU A 71 8.75 10.43 -2.86
CA LEU A 71 8.71 11.84 -3.24
C LEU A 71 9.37 12.08 -4.60
N LEU A 72 10.51 11.43 -4.87
CA LEU A 72 11.18 11.50 -6.17
C LEU A 72 10.26 10.98 -7.29
N LEU A 73 9.65 9.80 -7.09
CA LEU A 73 8.73 9.18 -8.06
C LEU A 73 7.43 9.98 -8.21
N ALA A 74 6.87 10.54 -7.13
CA ALA A 74 5.72 11.43 -7.21
C ALA A 74 6.06 12.72 -7.99
N GLY A 75 7.26 13.25 -7.77
CA GLY A 75 7.74 14.48 -8.39
C GLY A 75 7.88 14.38 -9.91
N THR A 76 8.09 13.18 -10.47
CA THR A 76 8.13 13.02 -11.93
C THR A 76 6.78 13.31 -12.58
N GLN A 77 5.68 12.99 -11.89
CA GLN A 77 4.33 13.24 -12.40
C GLN A 77 4.02 14.73 -12.55
N LEU A 78 4.68 15.61 -11.79
CA LEU A 78 4.44 17.05 -11.86
C LEU A 78 4.85 17.68 -13.20
N ARG A 79 5.62 16.96 -14.02
CA ARG A 79 6.08 17.42 -15.34
C ARG A 79 5.17 17.00 -16.49
N GLU A 80 4.20 16.13 -16.21
CA GLU A 80 3.32 15.53 -17.20
C GLU A 80 1.89 16.01 -16.97
N LEU A 81 1.16 16.36 -18.04
CA LEU A 81 -0.29 16.57 -17.93
C LEU A 81 -0.96 15.19 -17.80
N PRO A 82 -1.57 14.86 -16.65
CA PRO A 82 -2.23 13.58 -16.50
C PRO A 82 -3.50 13.55 -17.35
N SER A 83 -3.75 12.40 -17.98
CA SER A 83 -5.00 12.14 -18.70
C SER A 83 -5.69 10.90 -18.13
N ALA A 84 -7.01 10.84 -18.22
CA ALA A 84 -7.77 9.66 -17.76
C ALA A 84 -7.47 8.39 -18.59
N GLN A 85 -6.87 8.56 -19.77
CA GLN A 85 -6.46 7.47 -20.65
C GLN A 85 -5.02 7.02 -20.40
N ASP A 86 -4.25 7.79 -19.62
CA ASP A 86 -2.85 7.47 -19.33
C ASP A 86 -2.75 6.44 -18.20
N GLY A 87 -2.56 5.17 -18.59
CA GLY A 87 -2.31 4.06 -17.67
C GLY A 87 -1.11 4.27 -16.74
N ARG A 88 -0.12 5.10 -17.13
CA ARG A 88 1.11 5.32 -16.35
C ARG A 88 0.85 6.08 -15.05
N PHE A 89 -0.13 6.98 -15.04
CA PHE A 89 -0.54 7.68 -13.83
C PHE A 89 -1.14 6.71 -12.80
N TYR A 90 -2.08 5.86 -13.23
CA TYR A 90 -2.71 4.87 -12.35
C TYR A 90 -1.72 3.82 -11.86
N LEU A 91 -0.81 3.38 -12.73
CA LEU A 91 0.27 2.46 -12.39
C LEU A 91 1.19 3.09 -11.34
N LEU A 92 1.60 4.35 -11.55
CA LEU A 92 2.43 5.08 -10.61
C LEU A 92 1.74 5.21 -9.24
N LEU A 93 0.47 5.61 -9.23
CA LEU A 93 -0.32 5.78 -8.00
C LEU A 93 -0.44 4.46 -7.21
N ALA A 94 -0.72 3.35 -7.89
CA ALA A 94 -0.72 2.01 -7.27
C ALA A 94 0.67 1.60 -6.79
N GLY A 95 1.69 1.86 -7.61
CA GLY A 95 3.08 1.57 -7.30
C GLY A 95 3.56 2.28 -6.04
N LEU A 96 3.28 3.58 -5.90
CA LEU A 96 3.65 4.36 -4.72
C LEU A 96 3.01 3.80 -3.45
N HIS A 97 1.71 3.52 -3.50
CA HIS A 97 1.02 2.97 -2.33
C HIS A 97 1.53 1.57 -1.97
N LEU A 98 1.82 0.73 -2.98
CA LEU A 98 2.40 -0.59 -2.76
C LEU A 98 3.81 -0.50 -2.15
N VAL A 99 4.68 0.38 -2.67
CA VAL A 99 6.01 0.66 -2.12
C VAL A 99 5.91 1.14 -0.67
N HIS A 100 4.97 2.05 -0.37
CA HIS A 100 4.73 2.53 0.99
C HIS A 100 4.34 1.39 1.95
N VAL A 101 3.38 0.54 1.56
CA VAL A 101 2.96 -0.61 2.38
C VAL A 101 4.11 -1.60 2.57
N LEU A 102 4.83 -1.94 1.50
CA LEU A 102 5.96 -2.87 1.58
C LEU A 102 7.12 -2.32 2.43
N ALA A 103 7.40 -1.02 2.35
CA ALA A 103 8.39 -0.37 3.21
C ALA A 103 7.97 -0.40 4.68
N ALA A 104 6.69 -0.16 4.99
CA ALA A 104 6.16 -0.26 6.34
C ALA A 104 6.25 -1.70 6.89
N GLN A 105 5.96 -2.72 6.06
CA GLN A 105 6.14 -4.12 6.43
C GLN A 105 7.63 -4.48 6.64
N ALA A 106 8.52 -3.98 5.78
CA ALA A 106 9.96 -4.20 5.89
C ALA A 106 10.57 -3.63 7.18
N LEU A 107 9.98 -2.55 7.72
CA LEU A 107 10.32 -1.97 9.02
C LEU A 107 9.81 -2.82 10.19
N ALA A 108 8.61 -3.39 10.07
CA ALA A 108 7.99 -4.18 11.13
C ALA A 108 8.56 -5.60 11.25
N LEU A 109 9.10 -6.17 10.16
CA LEU A 109 9.53 -7.56 10.11
C LEU A 109 11.05 -7.74 10.28
N PRO A 110 11.50 -8.67 11.15
CA PRO A 110 12.92 -8.97 11.30
C PRO A 110 13.48 -9.66 10.05
N TRP A 111 14.63 -9.21 9.55
CA TRP A 111 15.22 -9.68 8.28
C TRP A 111 15.36 -11.21 8.18
N ARG A 112 15.79 -11.87 9.27
CA ARG A 112 16.04 -13.33 9.33
C ARG A 112 14.86 -14.14 9.90
N GLY A 113 13.68 -13.52 10.02
CA GLY A 113 12.50 -14.16 10.59
C GLY A 113 11.68 -14.96 9.58
N ARG A 114 10.69 -15.69 10.11
CA ARG A 114 9.59 -16.29 9.35
C ARG A 114 8.29 -15.67 9.82
N VAL A 115 7.37 -15.43 8.89
CA VAL A 115 6.05 -14.88 9.17
C VAL A 115 4.97 -15.80 8.61
N GLN A 116 3.87 -15.94 9.34
CA GLN A 116 2.71 -16.65 8.82
C GLN A 116 2.08 -15.84 7.70
N LEU A 117 1.73 -16.50 6.60
CA LEU A 117 1.12 -15.84 5.45
C LEU A 117 -0.20 -15.13 5.84
N ALA A 118 -0.92 -15.67 6.81
CA ALA A 118 -2.14 -15.09 7.35
C ALA A 118 -1.96 -13.65 7.88
N VAL A 119 -0.76 -13.29 8.36
CA VAL A 119 -0.46 -11.93 8.86
C VAL A 119 -0.49 -10.90 7.73
N LEU A 120 -0.18 -11.31 6.50
CA LEU A 120 -0.21 -10.42 5.33
C LEU A 120 -1.62 -10.18 4.78
N ARG A 121 -2.60 -11.00 5.17
CA ARG A 121 -3.98 -10.89 4.69
C ARG A 121 -4.60 -9.54 5.02
N ARG A 122 -4.49 -9.07 6.28
CA ARG A 122 -5.10 -7.80 6.70
C ARG A 122 -4.45 -6.59 6.01
N PRO A 123 -3.12 -6.47 5.91
CA PRO A 123 -2.47 -5.45 5.09
C PRO A 123 -2.91 -5.48 3.62
N LEU A 124 -3.00 -6.66 3.00
CA LEU A 124 -3.39 -6.78 1.60
C LEU A 124 -4.85 -6.35 1.37
N LEU A 125 -5.76 -6.77 2.25
CA LEU A 125 -7.16 -6.33 2.19
C LEU A 125 -7.28 -4.81 2.36
N ARG A 126 -6.51 -4.22 3.28
CA ARG A 126 -6.47 -2.76 3.45
C ARG A 126 -5.91 -2.05 2.22
N PHE A 127 -4.86 -2.59 1.62
CA PHE A 127 -4.32 -2.08 0.36
C PHE A 127 -5.40 -2.04 -0.72
N VAL A 128 -6.09 -3.16 -0.97
CA VAL A 128 -7.16 -3.21 -1.98
C VAL A 128 -8.31 -2.27 -1.62
N ALA A 129 -8.76 -2.28 -0.37
CA ALA A 129 -9.88 -1.46 0.10
C ALA A 129 -9.61 0.05 -0.02
N VAL A 130 -8.35 0.48 0.07
CA VAL A 130 -7.95 1.88 -0.15
C VAL A 130 -7.66 2.14 -1.62
N GLN A 131 -7.03 1.20 -2.33
CA GLN A 131 -6.60 1.41 -3.71
C GLN A 131 -7.78 1.51 -4.68
N VAL A 132 -8.80 0.66 -4.54
CA VAL A 132 -9.99 0.69 -5.40
C VAL A 132 -10.66 2.07 -5.41
N PRO A 133 -11.04 2.66 -4.26
CA PRO A 133 -11.66 3.97 -4.26
C PRO A 133 -10.69 5.07 -4.70
N VAL A 134 -9.41 5.02 -4.33
CA VAL A 134 -8.43 6.03 -4.76
C VAL A 134 -8.28 6.03 -6.28
N GLN A 135 -8.19 4.86 -6.92
CA GLN A 135 -8.12 4.77 -8.38
C GLN A 135 -9.41 5.24 -9.04
N ALA A 136 -10.58 4.86 -8.49
CA ALA A 136 -11.86 5.29 -9.00
C ALA A 136 -12.04 6.82 -8.90
N THR A 137 -11.65 7.42 -7.77
CA THR A 137 -11.67 8.87 -7.57
C THR A 137 -10.70 9.57 -8.49
N ALA A 138 -9.48 9.04 -8.66
CA ALA A 138 -8.50 9.64 -9.56
C ALA A 138 -8.96 9.55 -11.02
N PHE A 139 -9.58 8.44 -11.41
CA PHE A 139 -10.23 8.30 -12.73
C PHE A 139 -11.35 9.31 -12.92
N ALA A 140 -12.29 9.40 -11.97
CA ALA A 140 -13.38 10.37 -12.04
C ALA A 140 -12.86 11.81 -12.09
N ALA A 141 -11.86 12.16 -11.28
CA ALA A 141 -11.24 13.48 -11.28
C ALA A 141 -10.62 13.82 -12.64
N LEU A 142 -9.84 12.90 -13.23
CA LEU A 142 -9.24 13.13 -14.54
C LEU A 142 -10.29 13.16 -15.65
N ALA A 143 -11.29 12.29 -15.61
CA ALA A 143 -12.37 12.27 -16.62
C ALA A 143 -13.23 13.54 -16.60
N LEU A 144 -13.40 14.17 -15.44
CA LEU A 144 -14.24 15.36 -15.27
C LEU A 144 -13.47 16.68 -15.35
N LEU A 145 -12.18 16.70 -15.02
CA LEU A 145 -11.40 17.92 -14.85
C LEU A 145 -10.21 18.06 -15.81
N ALA A 146 -9.72 16.95 -16.40
CA ALA A 146 -8.59 17.05 -17.32
C ALA A 146 -9.05 17.64 -18.67
N PRO A 147 -8.25 18.51 -19.30
CA PRO A 147 -8.54 19.02 -20.64
C PRO A 147 -8.74 17.87 -21.63
N GLY A 148 -9.76 17.99 -22.50
CA GLY A 148 -9.98 17.02 -23.57
C GLY A 148 -8.83 17.05 -24.61
N PRO A 149 -8.74 16.04 -25.50
CA PRO A 149 -7.71 15.96 -26.55
C PRO A 149 -7.65 17.20 -27.45
N ASP A 150 -8.79 17.89 -27.61
CA ASP A 150 -8.94 19.07 -28.46
C ASP A 150 -8.73 20.40 -27.70
N GLY A 151 -8.27 20.36 -26.44
CA GLY A 151 -8.13 21.54 -25.58
C GLY A 151 -9.46 22.15 -25.11
N ALA A 152 -10.59 21.54 -25.49
CA ALA A 152 -11.90 21.91 -24.98
C ALA A 152 -11.97 21.62 -23.47
N ALA A 153 -12.25 22.67 -22.69
CA ALA A 153 -12.48 22.55 -21.26
C ALA A 153 -13.70 21.63 -21.04
N PRO A 154 -13.61 20.58 -20.20
CA PRO A 154 -14.79 19.82 -19.85
C PRO A 154 -15.79 20.73 -19.14
N PHE A 155 -17.02 20.72 -19.65
CA PHE A 155 -18.17 21.41 -19.06
C PHE A 155 -18.37 20.89 -17.62
N VAL A 156 -18.63 21.82 -16.69
CA VAL A 156 -19.24 21.64 -15.33
C VAL A 156 -18.30 21.42 -14.11
N LEU A 157 -17.92 22.52 -13.43
CA LEU A 157 -17.97 22.63 -11.95
C LEU A 157 -19.46 22.59 -11.51
N PRO A 158 -19.91 22.19 -10.30
CA PRO A 158 -19.23 21.82 -9.04
C PRO A 158 -19.61 20.41 -8.50
N VAL A 159 -20.32 19.59 -9.30
CA VAL A 159 -20.87 18.29 -8.89
C VAL A 159 -19.77 17.24 -8.65
N ALA A 160 -18.66 17.33 -9.37
CA ALA A 160 -17.49 16.45 -9.20
C ALA A 160 -16.86 16.56 -7.81
N GLY A 161 -16.86 17.76 -7.20
CA GLY A 161 -16.38 17.98 -5.84
C GLY A 161 -17.30 17.35 -4.78
N VAL A 162 -18.61 17.37 -5.02
CA VAL A 162 -19.61 16.74 -4.13
C VAL A 162 -19.54 15.21 -4.23
N ALA A 163 -19.38 14.66 -5.44
CA ALA A 163 -19.22 13.22 -5.65
C ALA A 163 -17.88 12.70 -5.09
N GLY A 164 -16.80 13.45 -5.27
CA GLY A 164 -15.49 13.15 -4.67
C GLY A 164 -15.52 13.22 -3.14
N GLY A 165 -16.18 14.22 -2.56
CA GLY A 165 -16.40 14.33 -1.12
C GLY A 165 -17.28 13.20 -0.57
N ALA A 166 -18.35 12.83 -1.27
CA ALA A 166 -19.22 11.72 -0.89
C ALA A 166 -18.49 10.37 -0.95
N ALA A 167 -17.64 10.15 -1.95
CA ALA A 167 -16.79 8.96 -2.04
C ALA A 167 -15.78 8.91 -0.89
N LEU A 168 -15.17 10.04 -0.52
CA LEU A 168 -14.24 10.12 0.61
C LEU A 168 -14.93 9.84 1.95
N VAL A 169 -16.14 10.35 2.16
CA VAL A 169 -16.97 10.07 3.35
C VAL A 169 -17.37 8.60 3.38
N ALA A 170 -17.80 8.02 2.25
CA ALA A 170 -18.16 6.61 2.15
C ALA A 170 -16.98 5.69 2.51
N VAL A 171 -15.78 5.99 1.98
CA VAL A 171 -14.55 5.25 2.29
C VAL A 171 -14.17 5.40 3.75
N THR A 172 -14.28 6.61 4.30
CA THR A 172 -14.00 6.88 5.72
C THR A 172 -14.95 6.10 6.63
N VAL A 173 -16.26 6.06 6.30
CA VAL A 173 -17.28 5.31 7.04
C VAL A 173 -17.02 3.80 6.94
N VAL A 174 -16.77 3.27 5.75
CA VAL A 174 -16.51 1.83 5.54
C VAL A 174 -15.25 1.36 6.26
N LEU A 175 -14.22 2.19 6.40
CA LEU A 175 -12.97 1.81 7.06
C LEU A 175 -13.02 2.03 8.59
N ILE A 176 -13.67 3.08 9.07
CA ILE A 176 -13.70 3.41 10.50
C ILE A 176 -14.79 2.65 11.26
N VAL A 177 -15.96 2.40 10.65
CA VAL A 177 -17.08 1.72 11.33
C VAL A 177 -16.76 0.28 11.78
N PRO A 178 -16.09 -0.57 10.98
CA PRO A 178 -15.71 -1.92 11.43
C PRO A 178 -14.71 -1.88 12.58
N LEU A 179 -13.77 -0.92 12.55
CA LEU A 179 -12.77 -0.74 13.61
C LEU A 179 -13.39 -0.23 14.91
N LEU A 180 -14.43 0.62 14.82
CA LEU A 180 -15.21 1.04 15.98
C LEU A 180 -16.07 -0.10 16.52
N ARG A 181 -16.66 -0.93 15.64
CA ARG A 181 -17.42 -2.12 16.06
C ARG A 181 -16.54 -3.15 16.76
N GLU A 182 -15.32 -3.38 16.27
CA GLU A 182 -14.32 -4.25 16.92
C GLU A 182 -13.90 -3.71 18.31
N ARG A 183 -13.91 -2.39 18.52
CA ARG A 183 -13.61 -1.78 19.83
C ARG A 183 -14.77 -1.83 20.83
N ILE A 184 -16.01 -1.72 20.33
CA ILE A 184 -17.22 -1.73 21.15
C ILE A 184 -17.61 -3.17 21.52
N ALA A 185 -17.41 -4.13 20.61
CA ALA A 185 -17.63 -5.56 20.84
C ALA A 185 -16.43 -6.21 21.56
N GLY A 186 -15.98 -5.62 22.68
CA GLY A 186 -14.84 -6.11 23.46
C GLY A 186 -14.89 -7.62 23.79
N PRO A 187 -13.75 -8.22 24.19
CA PRO A 187 -13.54 -9.67 24.28
C PRO A 187 -14.30 -10.38 25.44
N GLY A 188 -15.58 -10.09 25.62
CA GLY A 188 -16.42 -10.59 26.72
C GLY A 188 -17.67 -11.36 26.30
N ASP A 189 -18.11 -11.30 25.04
CA ASP A 189 -19.40 -11.89 24.63
C ASP A 189 -19.20 -13.02 23.61
N SER A 190 -18.72 -14.18 24.09
CA SER A 190 -18.80 -15.49 23.41
C SER A 190 -18.81 -16.61 24.43
#